data_AF-A0A135SHF9-F1
#
_entry.id   AF-A0A135SHF9-F1
#
_cell.length_a   1.000
_cell.length_b   1.000
_cell.length_c   1.000
_cell.angle_alpha   90.00
_cell.angle_beta   90.00
_cell.angle_gamma   90.00
#
_symmetry.space_group_name_H-M   'P 1'
#
loop_
_entity.id
_entity.type
_entity.pdbx_description
1 polymer ?
#
loop_
_entity_poly.entity_id
_entity_poly.type
_entity_poly.pdbx_seq_one_letter_code
_entity_poly.pdbx_strand_id
1 'polypeptide(L)'
;MHLSVPTIIGAASLVQAFPHFAYPNTRFALPPSKGLKGLKTGNESWGTLKPNHFTWSPPGPNDQRAPCPVMNTLSNHGFVPHNGRNITKDILIKALNDALNVPEAQALDVFVLRVQPS
;
A
#
# COMPACT_ATOMS: atom_id res chain seq x y z
N MET A 1 10.63 -51.67 -13.00
CA MET A 1 11.08 -50.31 -12.61
C MET A 1 9.83 -49.51 -12.31
N HIS A 2 9.44 -49.42 -11.04
CA HIS A 2 8.24 -48.75 -10.57
C HIS A 2 8.67 -47.32 -10.20
N LEU A 3 8.14 -46.30 -10.88
CA LEU A 3 8.43 -44.89 -10.61
C LEU A 3 7.19 -44.17 -10.08
N SER A 4 7.46 -43.31 -9.11
CA SER A 4 6.63 -42.66 -8.10
C SER A 4 5.61 -41.63 -8.58
N VAL A 5 4.43 -41.63 -7.92
CA VAL A 5 3.74 -40.53 -7.18
C VAL A 5 3.41 -39.21 -7.92
N PRO A 6 2.21 -38.61 -7.70
CA PRO A 6 1.51 -37.75 -8.66
C PRO A 6 1.83 -36.25 -8.50
N THR A 7 1.87 -35.51 -9.62
CA THR A 7 1.98 -34.04 -9.60
C THR A 7 0.60 -33.40 -9.63
N ILE A 8 0.33 -32.62 -8.58
CA ILE A 8 -0.88 -31.85 -8.31
C ILE A 8 -1.16 -30.86 -9.45
N ILE A 9 -2.23 -31.12 -10.20
CA ILE A 9 -2.80 -30.17 -11.18
C ILE A 9 -3.69 -29.22 -10.38
N GLY A 10 -3.21 -28.02 -10.05
CA GLY A 10 -4.06 -27.09 -9.31
C GLY A 10 -3.55 -25.67 -9.04
N ALA A 11 -2.39 -25.26 -9.57
CA ALA A 11 -1.85 -23.93 -9.29
C ALA A 11 -1.43 -23.10 -10.51
N ALA A 12 -1.63 -23.59 -11.74
CA ALA A 12 -1.13 -22.92 -12.94
C ALA A 12 -1.98 -21.71 -13.39
N SER A 13 -3.27 -21.67 -13.07
CA SER A 13 -4.19 -20.69 -13.67
C SER A 13 -4.10 -19.26 -13.11
N LEU A 14 -3.44 -19.02 -11.98
CA LEU A 14 -3.27 -17.66 -11.43
C LEU A 14 -1.97 -16.97 -11.88
N VAL A 15 -0.99 -17.73 -12.39
CA VAL A 15 0.33 -17.19 -12.78
C VAL A 15 0.26 -16.43 -14.10
N GLN A 16 -0.67 -16.76 -15.01
CA GLN A 16 -0.76 -16.13 -16.32
C GLN A 16 -1.49 -14.79 -16.33
N ALA A 17 -2.34 -14.51 -15.34
CA ALA A 17 -3.08 -13.25 -15.28
C ALA A 17 -2.20 -12.07 -14.83
N PHE A 18 -1.19 -12.35 -13.99
CA PHE A 18 -0.34 -11.32 -13.40
C PHE A 18 1.11 -11.82 -13.25
N PRO A 19 1.86 -11.97 -14.35
CA PRO A 19 3.25 -12.43 -14.28
C PRO A 19 4.15 -11.53 -13.42
N HIS A 20 3.75 -10.27 -13.22
CA HIS A 20 4.45 -9.32 -12.35
C HIS A 20 4.33 -9.64 -10.84
N PHE A 21 3.29 -10.37 -10.42
CA PHE A 21 3.11 -10.77 -9.01
C PHE A 21 3.66 -12.18 -8.71
N ALA A 22 3.99 -12.96 -9.74
CA ALA A 22 4.39 -14.36 -9.59
C ALA A 22 5.86 -14.57 -9.15
N TYR A 23 6.66 -13.50 -9.06
CA TYR A 23 8.06 -13.59 -8.64
C TYR A 23 8.31 -12.88 -7.30
N PRO A 24 8.30 -13.62 -6.17
CA PRO A 24 8.62 -13.06 -4.86
C PRO A 24 10.10 -12.66 -4.70
N ASN A 25 10.96 -12.95 -5.69
CA ASN A 25 12.41 -12.71 -5.61
C ASN A 25 12.97 -11.75 -6.67
N THR A 26 12.16 -11.24 -7.60
CA THR A 26 12.56 -10.05 -8.38
C THR A 26 12.08 -8.82 -7.64
N ARG A 27 12.81 -8.46 -6.58
CA ARG A 27 12.78 -7.08 -6.10
C ARG A 27 13.22 -6.22 -7.28
N PHE A 28 12.27 -5.57 -7.96
CA PHE A 28 12.55 -4.25 -8.52
C PHE A 28 12.83 -3.35 -7.32
N ALA A 29 14.02 -3.49 -6.74
CA ALA A 29 14.60 -2.47 -5.92
C ALA A 29 14.72 -1.27 -6.87
N LEU A 30 13.78 -0.33 -6.73
CA LEU A 30 14.00 1.02 -7.23
C LEU A 30 15.42 1.39 -6.78
N PRO A 31 16.32 1.80 -7.69
CA PRO A 31 17.64 2.21 -7.28
C PRO A 31 17.45 3.26 -6.17
N PRO A 32 18.17 3.17 -5.03
CA PRO A 32 18.03 4.15 -3.97
C PRO A 32 18.21 5.52 -4.62
N SER A 33 17.18 6.36 -4.52
CA SER A 33 17.18 7.66 -5.16
C SER A 33 18.45 8.38 -4.73
N LYS A 34 19.41 8.52 -5.65
CA LYS A 34 20.66 9.22 -5.38
C LYS A 34 20.31 10.69 -5.24
N GLY A 35 20.06 11.11 -4.01
CA GLY A 35 20.07 12.49 -3.57
C GLY A 35 18.79 13.28 -3.82
N LEU A 36 17.85 13.21 -2.88
CA LEU A 36 17.11 14.41 -2.46
C LEU A 36 17.99 15.23 -1.51
N LYS A 37 19.16 15.67 -1.99
CA LYS A 37 19.95 16.71 -1.32
C LYS A 37 19.54 18.03 -1.95
N GLY A 38 18.45 18.62 -1.45
CA GLY A 38 18.07 19.98 -1.84
C GLY A 38 16.59 20.26 -2.07
N LEU A 39 15.64 19.51 -1.49
CA LEU A 39 14.26 20.01 -1.46
C LEU A 39 14.21 21.14 -0.43
N LYS A 40 14.26 22.39 -0.92
CA LYS A 40 13.93 23.54 -0.10
C LYS A 40 12.47 23.41 0.29
N THR A 41 12.20 23.40 1.58
CA THR A 41 10.86 23.55 2.14
C THR A 41 10.30 24.90 1.72
N GLY A 42 9.57 24.94 0.61
CA GLY A 42 8.92 26.15 0.11
C GLY A 42 7.82 25.79 -0.89
N ASN A 43 6.56 26.00 -0.48
CA ASN A 43 5.33 26.20 -1.26
C ASN A 43 5.06 25.48 -2.62
N GLU A 44 5.69 24.34 -2.89
CA GLU A 44 5.25 23.38 -3.92
C GLU A 44 4.29 22.38 -3.24
N SER A 45 3.24 21.92 -3.93
CA SER A 45 2.27 20.91 -3.41
C SER A 45 2.93 19.60 -2.96
N TRP A 46 4.20 19.38 -3.32
CA TRP A 46 5.05 18.28 -2.88
C TRP A 46 5.69 18.50 -1.49
N GLY A 47 5.56 19.70 -0.90
CA GLY A 47 6.08 20.06 0.42
C GLY A 47 5.33 19.45 1.61
N THR A 48 4.21 18.75 1.36
CA THR A 48 3.41 18.09 2.39
C THR A 48 3.77 16.61 2.58
N LEU A 49 4.45 15.99 1.61
CA LEU A 49 4.82 14.57 1.68
C LEU A 49 6.11 14.36 2.46
N LYS A 50 6.12 13.32 3.29
CA LYS A 50 7.29 12.93 4.09
C LYS A 50 8.15 11.92 3.33
N PRO A 51 9.47 11.82 3.62
CA PRO A 51 10.35 10.86 2.94
C PRO A 51 9.86 9.41 2.97
N ASN A 52 9.20 8.99 4.05
CA ASN A 52 8.66 7.64 4.18
C ASN A 52 7.49 7.35 3.22
N HIS A 53 6.80 8.38 2.70
CA HIS A 53 5.74 8.20 1.70
C HIS A 53 6.27 7.64 0.36
N PHE A 54 7.54 7.91 0.04
CA PHE A 54 8.20 7.43 -1.18
C PHE A 54 8.81 6.04 -1.05
N THR A 55 8.78 5.46 0.15
CA THR A 55 9.37 4.15 0.44
C THR A 55 8.30 3.18 0.92
N TRP A 56 8.29 1.98 0.36
CA TRP A 56 7.41 0.91 0.81
C TRP A 56 8.05 0.09 1.94
N SER A 57 7.25 -0.27 2.95
CA SER A 57 7.61 -1.25 3.98
C SER A 57 6.54 -2.35 4.08
N PRO A 58 6.92 -3.64 4.22
CA PRO A 58 5.96 -4.72 4.44
C PRO A 58 5.25 -4.57 5.80
N PRO A 59 4.01 -5.08 5.94
CA PRO A 59 3.38 -5.20 7.25
C PRO A 59 4.18 -6.12 8.17
N GLY A 60 4.33 -5.72 9.43
CA GLY A 60 4.86 -6.57 10.49
C GLY A 60 3.84 -7.62 10.98
N PRO A 61 4.26 -8.59 11.80
CA PRO A 61 3.38 -9.67 12.30
C PRO A 61 2.14 -9.22 13.09
N ASN A 62 2.19 -8.02 13.68
CA ASN A 62 1.12 -7.47 14.53
C ASN A 62 0.31 -6.36 13.83
N ASP A 63 0.64 -6.05 12.59
CA ASP A 63 0.00 -5.00 11.80
C ASP A 63 -1.31 -5.51 11.20
N GLN A 64 -2.35 -4.67 11.23
CA GLN A 64 -3.64 -4.99 10.64
C GLN A 64 -3.70 -4.51 9.19
N ARG A 65 -4.34 -5.32 8.36
CA ARG A 65 -4.64 -4.99 6.97
C ARG A 65 -6.11 -5.28 6.70
N ALA A 66 -6.73 -4.41 5.91
CA ALA A 66 -8.12 -4.51 5.52
C ALA A 66 -8.25 -5.34 4.23
N PRO A 67 -9.45 -5.80 3.86
CA PRO A 67 -9.69 -6.34 2.51
C PRO A 67 -9.61 -5.24 1.42
N CYS A 68 -9.47 -3.97 1.80
CA CYS A 68 -9.36 -2.85 0.87
C CYS A 68 -7.90 -2.66 0.42
N PRO A 69 -7.58 -2.78 -0.89
CA PRO A 69 -6.22 -2.63 -1.39
C PRO A 69 -5.67 -1.22 -1.16
N VAL A 70 -6.51 -0.18 -1.27
CA VAL A 70 -6.10 1.21 -1.05
C VAL A 70 -5.59 1.41 0.39
N MET A 71 -6.32 0.93 1.39
CA MET A 71 -5.89 1.07 2.79
C MET A 71 -4.57 0.38 3.09
N ASN A 72 -4.36 -0.79 2.49
CA ASN A 72 -3.14 -1.54 2.70
C ASN A 72 -1.93 -0.80 2.11
N THR A 73 -2.08 -0.20 0.94
CA THR A 73 -1.04 0.63 0.31
C THR A 73 -0.74 1.86 1.16
N LEU A 74 -1.76 2.58 1.64
CA LEU A 74 -1.57 3.76 2.49
C LEU A 74 -0.82 3.43 3.77
N SER A 75 -1.12 2.30 4.43
CA SER A 75 -0.38 1.85 5.61
C SER A 75 1.07 1.50 5.27
N ASN A 76 1.31 0.77 4.18
CA ASN A 76 2.66 0.35 3.78
C ASN A 76 3.58 1.51 3.39
N HIS A 77 3.00 2.61 2.90
CA HIS A 77 3.71 3.86 2.58
C HIS A 77 3.66 4.91 3.72
N GLY A 78 3.00 4.61 4.84
CA GLY A 78 2.99 5.48 6.02
C GLY A 78 2.17 6.77 5.88
N PHE A 79 1.19 6.81 4.97
CA PHE A 79 0.19 7.87 4.89
C PHE A 79 -0.84 7.79 6.03
N VAL A 80 -1.10 6.58 6.51
CA VAL A 80 -1.85 6.28 7.73
C VAL A 80 -0.94 5.48 8.69
N PRO A 81 -1.30 5.29 9.97
CA PRO A 81 -0.53 4.43 10.88
C PRO A 81 -0.15 3.09 10.24
N HIS A 82 1.15 2.78 10.23
CA HIS A 82 1.69 1.59 9.56
C HIS A 82 1.11 0.28 10.13
N ASN A 83 0.80 0.29 11.43
CA ASN A 83 0.14 -0.82 12.11
C ASN A 83 -1.32 -1.04 11.70
N GLY A 84 -1.89 -0.17 10.86
CA GLY A 84 -3.26 -0.27 10.36
C GLY A 84 -4.34 -0.01 11.40
N ARG A 85 -4.02 0.64 12.52
CA ARG A 85 -4.92 0.86 13.65
C ARG A 85 -5.17 2.36 13.90
N ASN A 86 -6.27 2.65 14.60
CA ASN A 86 -6.63 4.00 15.05
C ASN A 86 -6.64 5.05 13.92
N ILE A 87 -7.19 4.68 12.77
CA ILE A 87 -7.28 5.53 11.58
C ILE A 87 -8.54 6.39 11.71
N THR A 88 -8.35 7.68 12.04
CA THR A 88 -9.46 8.62 12.16
C THR A 88 -9.90 9.13 10.79
N LYS A 89 -11.08 9.75 10.73
CA LYS A 89 -11.63 10.38 9.52
C LYS A 89 -10.63 11.38 8.91
N ASP A 90 -10.08 12.27 9.72
CA ASP A 90 -9.18 13.33 9.24
C ASP A 90 -7.85 12.75 8.70
N ILE A 91 -7.31 11.73 9.37
CA ILE A 91 -6.13 11.00 8.89
C ILE A 91 -6.43 10.37 7.52
N LEU A 92 -7.59 9.73 7.37
CA LEU A 92 -7.96 9.07 6.13
C LEU A 92 -8.19 10.06 4.98
N ILE A 93 -8.93 11.14 5.22
CA ILE A 93 -9.19 12.18 4.22
C ILE A 93 -7.87 12.77 3.73
N LYS A 94 -6.98 13.13 4.66
CA LYS A 94 -5.67 13.66 4.32
C LYS A 94 -4.84 12.65 3.53
N ALA A 95 -4.81 11.39 3.96
CA ALA A 95 -4.05 10.34 3.28
C ALA A 95 -4.54 10.10 1.84
N LEU A 96 -5.86 10.07 1.63
CA LEU A 96 -6.46 9.88 0.30
C LEU A 96 -6.20 11.08 -0.61
N ASN A 97 -6.20 12.30 -0.07
CA ASN A 97 -5.85 13.50 -0.82
C ASN A 97 -4.36 13.53 -1.19
N ASP A 98 -3.48 13.39 -0.19
CA ASP A 98 -2.02 13.45 -0.37
C ASP A 98 -1.49 12.35 -1.31
N ALA A 99 -2.04 11.12 -1.22
CA ALA A 99 -1.51 9.97 -1.95
C ALA A 99 -2.16 9.74 -3.32
N LEU A 100 -3.46 10.02 -3.43
CA LEU A 100 -4.28 9.62 -4.57
C LEU A 100 -5.07 10.78 -5.20
N ASN A 101 -4.89 12.00 -4.69
CA ASN A 101 -5.61 13.19 -5.14
C ASN A 101 -7.14 13.04 -5.09
N VAL A 102 -7.64 12.33 -4.08
CA VAL A 102 -9.08 12.18 -3.85
C VAL A 102 -9.61 13.43 -3.14
N PRO A 103 -10.70 14.05 -3.64
CA PRO A 103 -11.32 15.20 -2.97
C PRO A 103 -12.05 14.78 -1.70
N GLU A 104 -12.13 15.69 -0.73
CA GLU A 104 -12.68 15.44 0.60
C GLU A 104 -14.08 14.81 0.59
N ALA A 105 -14.97 15.27 -0.28
CA ALA A 105 -16.33 14.74 -0.37
C ALA A 105 -16.36 13.23 -0.68
N GLN A 106 -15.48 12.77 -1.57
CA GLN A 106 -15.38 11.34 -1.93
C GLN A 106 -14.65 10.54 -0.84
N ALA A 107 -13.65 11.14 -0.20
CA ALA A 107 -12.94 10.52 0.91
C ALA A 107 -13.84 10.31 2.13
N LEU A 108 -14.81 11.21 2.34
CA LEU A 108 -15.80 11.09 3.40
C LEU A 108 -16.68 9.87 3.23
N ASP A 109 -17.16 9.61 2.01
CA ASP A 109 -17.98 8.45 1.70
C ASP A 109 -17.23 7.14 1.98
N VAL A 110 -15.93 7.09 1.65
CA VAL A 110 -15.07 5.93 1.96
C VAL A 110 -15.01 5.65 3.46
N PHE A 111 -14.98 6.70 4.30
CA PHE A 111 -14.98 6.53 5.75
C PHE A 111 -16.34 6.05 6.26
N VAL A 112 -17.44 6.71 5.84
CA VAL A 112 -18.80 6.44 6.34
C VAL A 112 -19.31 5.06 5.91
N LEU A 113 -19.02 4.63 4.67
CA LEU A 113 -19.48 3.33 4.17
C LEU A 113 -18.77 2.15 4.87
N ARG A 114 -17.59 2.38 5.46
CA ARG A 114 -16.77 1.34 6.06
C ARG A 114 -16.82 1.34 7.59
N VAL A 115 -17.14 2.47 8.22
CA VAL A 115 -17.51 2.55 9.63
C VAL A 115 -19.02 2.34 9.72
N GLN A 116 -19.44 1.08 9.73
CA GLN A 116 -20.84 0.75 10.02
C GLN A 116 -21.19 1.38 11.37
N PRO A 117 -22.29 2.14 11.48
CA PRO A 117 -22.81 2.51 12.79
C PRO A 117 -23.13 1.22 13.53
N SER A 118 -22.57 1.05 14.73
CA SER A 118 -22.97 0.00 15.66
C SER A 118 -24.44 0.14 16.03
#